data_AF-A0A819LJ86-F1
#
_entry.id   AF-A0A819LJ86-F1
#
_cell.length_a   1.000
_cell.length_b   1.000
_cell.length_c   1.000
_cell.angle_alpha   90.00
_cell.angle_beta   90.00
_cell.angle_gamma   90.00
#
_symmetry.space_group_name_H-M   'P 1'
#
loop_
_entity.id
_entity.type
_entity.pdbx_description
1 polymer ?
#
loop_
_entity_poly.entity_id
_entity_poly.type
_entity_poly.pdbx_seq_one_letter_code
_entity_poly.pdbx_strand_id
1 'polypeptide(L)'
;ILCENLDSLDEPEARASMIWIVGEYAERIDNADELLEGFLDGFKDENNQVQLQLLTAIVKLFLKKPTETQELVTKVLTLVTQETDNPDLRDRGYIYWRLLSTDPKAAKEVVLAEKPLISEETDLLEPTLLDELICHIGSLASVYHKPPNTFVEGRFIMKKKLPFRTGIHHEYEDITTMQTNQQQQQQVVISSNVGSLIDDFDILGPMSNTSSTTMNTFEHTQQQTSSAIPNLLDDELSSILGLDSNVGGHQTPMMNTNTSLPINRLTTSTGNDLDDLFGDINLHTGPSSISFSSPNTLVLPKEIWVSAQKGKGLEISGTFARRNNQIVMEMDFTNKALQSMNDFALQLNRNSFGLTPLQPLQILNPLFPNQTIPIQLILNANGPIMKMDPLTNLQIAIKNNIDIFYFNCIVPIHILFVHNGEIDKMTFLQTWQDIPENNEIKYQLQNINNLSIDDLQNKLRLNNIHTITRTIIEQKEMLYQTIKLTNGIFILIELKITPGNRTIAFSLKTKVPDVANLIIQAYELILSSN
;
A
#
# COMPACT_ATOMS: atom_id res chain seq x y z
N ILE A 1 12.64 -36.47 19.76
CA ILE A 1 12.12 -37.18 18.56
C ILE A 1 12.59 -36.51 17.27
N LEU A 2 12.11 -35.32 16.89
CA LEU A 2 12.53 -34.67 15.63
C LEU A 2 14.05 -34.45 15.54
N CYS A 3 14.67 -33.85 16.57
CA CYS A 3 16.12 -33.65 16.60
C CYS A 3 16.94 -34.94 16.78
N GLU A 4 16.32 -36.05 17.19
CA GLU A 4 16.99 -37.35 17.39
C GLU A 4 17.14 -38.15 16.07
N ASN A 5 16.54 -37.67 14.97
CA ASN A 5 16.57 -38.33 13.67
C ASN A 5 17.27 -37.46 12.60
N LEU A 6 18.05 -36.45 13.01
CA LEU A 6 18.76 -35.51 12.12
C LEU A 6 19.59 -36.23 11.05
N ASP A 7 20.33 -37.25 11.46
CA ASP A 7 21.25 -38.04 10.63
C ASP A 7 20.54 -38.91 9.57
N SER A 8 19.20 -38.96 9.58
CA SER A 8 18.39 -39.69 8.59
C SER A 8 17.78 -38.79 7.51
N LEU A 9 18.07 -37.48 7.52
CA LEU A 9 17.54 -36.52 6.55
C LEU A 9 18.46 -36.38 5.33
N ASP A 10 18.33 -37.30 4.38
CA ASP A 10 19.08 -37.26 3.10
C ASP A 10 18.60 -36.15 2.15
N GLU A 11 17.35 -35.70 2.27
CA GLU A 11 16.73 -34.75 1.34
C GLU A 11 17.02 -33.28 1.72
N PRO A 12 17.58 -32.45 0.82
CA PRO A 12 18.00 -31.08 1.15
C PRO A 12 16.84 -30.16 1.55
N GLU A 13 15.62 -30.41 1.06
CA GLU A 13 14.43 -29.65 1.47
C GLU A 13 14.03 -29.98 2.93
N ALA A 14 14.13 -31.24 3.33
CA ALA A 14 13.90 -31.66 4.71
C ALA A 14 15.00 -31.14 5.67
N ARG A 15 16.28 -31.17 5.25
CA ARG A 15 17.41 -30.56 5.99
C ARG A 15 17.19 -29.06 6.18
N ALA A 16 16.87 -28.33 5.12
CA ALA A 16 16.60 -26.88 5.18
C ALA A 16 15.39 -26.56 6.07
N SER A 17 14.31 -27.34 5.97
CA SER A 17 13.11 -27.18 6.81
C SER A 17 13.41 -27.40 8.30
N MET A 18 14.21 -28.42 8.63
CA MET A 18 14.66 -28.66 10.02
C MET A 18 15.50 -27.48 10.55
N ILE A 19 16.47 -27.01 9.77
CA ILE A 19 17.31 -25.85 10.12
C ILE A 19 16.48 -24.58 10.30
N TRP A 20 15.44 -24.37 9.46
CA TRP A 20 14.50 -23.27 9.64
C TRP A 20 13.75 -23.38 10.98
N ILE A 21 13.23 -24.57 11.33
CA ILE A 21 12.55 -24.82 12.61
C ILE A 21 13.47 -24.53 13.80
N VAL A 22 14.72 -25.00 13.76
CA VAL A 22 15.70 -24.75 14.84
C VAL A 22 16.00 -23.25 14.99
N GLY A 23 16.26 -22.54 13.89
CA GLY A 23 16.49 -21.09 13.92
C GLY A 23 15.27 -20.27 14.34
N GLU A 24 14.05 -20.70 14.00
CA GLU A 24 12.82 -20.01 14.37
C GLU A 24 12.46 -20.22 15.85
N TYR A 25 12.63 -21.44 16.37
CA TYR A 25 12.26 -21.80 17.74
C TYR A 25 13.44 -21.98 18.71
N ALA A 26 14.59 -21.36 18.43
CA ALA A 26 15.79 -21.35 19.27
C ALA A 26 15.62 -20.83 20.72
N GLU A 27 14.48 -20.21 21.06
CA GLU A 27 14.09 -19.84 22.44
C GLU A 27 13.38 -20.99 23.19
N ARG A 28 13.06 -22.09 22.51
CA ARG A 28 12.35 -23.28 23.03
C ARG A 28 13.13 -24.59 22.82
N ILE A 29 14.25 -24.53 22.12
CA ILE A 29 15.14 -25.65 21.82
C ILE A 29 16.46 -25.32 22.51
N ASP A 30 16.73 -25.99 23.63
CA ASP A 30 17.83 -25.60 24.52
C ASP A 30 19.19 -25.69 23.81
N ASN A 31 19.40 -26.76 23.02
CA ASN A 31 20.62 -27.06 22.26
C ASN A 31 20.58 -26.62 20.78
N ALA A 32 19.87 -25.53 20.47
CA ALA A 32 19.75 -25.00 19.10
C ALA A 32 21.10 -24.53 18.51
N ASP A 33 22.06 -24.20 19.36
CA ASP A 33 23.45 -23.89 19.06
C ASP A 33 24.24 -25.13 18.64
N GLU A 34 24.28 -26.18 19.47
CA GLU A 34 24.95 -27.46 19.13
C GLU A 34 24.44 -28.04 17.80
N LEU A 35 23.12 -27.99 17.59
CA LEU A 35 22.47 -28.50 16.37
C LEU A 35 22.84 -27.68 15.12
N LEU A 36 22.94 -26.35 15.22
CA LEU A 36 23.33 -25.52 14.07
C LEU A 36 24.85 -25.53 13.83
N GLU A 37 25.67 -25.77 14.86
CA GLU A 37 27.12 -25.99 14.67
C GLU A 37 27.41 -27.30 13.93
N GLY A 38 26.72 -28.39 14.26
CA GLY A 38 26.86 -29.67 13.53
C GLY A 38 26.59 -29.55 12.02
N PHE A 39 25.61 -28.73 11.63
CA PHE A 39 25.37 -28.41 10.22
C PHE A 39 26.43 -27.43 9.64
N LEU A 40 27.01 -26.54 10.45
CA LEU A 40 28.01 -25.56 10.01
C LEU A 40 29.38 -26.21 9.74
N ASP A 41 29.74 -27.27 10.44
CA ASP A 41 30.98 -28.01 10.16
C ASP A 41 30.93 -28.73 8.80
N GLY A 42 29.73 -29.15 8.35
CA GLY A 42 29.49 -29.73 7.02
C GLY A 42 29.20 -28.72 5.90
N PHE A 43 29.19 -27.41 6.18
CA PHE A 43 28.55 -26.37 5.35
C PHE A 43 28.91 -26.42 3.85
N LYS A 44 30.16 -26.72 3.49
CA LYS A 44 30.61 -26.71 2.08
C LYS A 44 30.07 -27.87 1.24
N ASP A 45 29.77 -29.00 1.88
CA ASP A 45 29.24 -30.20 1.21
C ASP A 45 27.70 -30.19 1.15
N GLU A 46 27.05 -29.28 1.89
CA GLU A 46 25.61 -29.06 1.86
C GLU A 46 25.12 -28.40 0.56
N ASN A 47 23.84 -28.62 0.24
CA ASN A 47 23.18 -27.95 -0.88
C ASN A 47 23.04 -26.44 -0.63
N ASN A 48 23.15 -25.61 -1.67
CA ASN A 48 22.92 -24.16 -1.62
C ASN A 48 21.65 -23.73 -0.85
N GLN A 49 20.54 -24.48 -0.97
CA GLN A 49 19.31 -24.20 -0.21
C GLN A 49 19.51 -24.37 1.30
N VAL A 50 20.23 -25.42 1.71
CA VAL A 50 20.58 -25.69 3.11
C VAL A 50 21.55 -24.61 3.61
N GLN A 51 22.59 -24.25 2.85
CA GLN A 51 23.53 -23.17 3.17
C GLN A 51 22.83 -21.81 3.40
N LEU A 52 21.91 -21.42 2.51
CA LEU A 52 21.11 -20.19 2.62
C LEU A 52 20.25 -20.19 3.89
N GLN A 53 19.66 -21.33 4.22
CA GLN A 53 18.79 -21.47 5.39
C GLN A 53 19.59 -21.57 6.70
N LEU A 54 20.79 -22.15 6.66
CA LEU A 54 21.72 -22.27 7.79
C LEU A 54 22.34 -20.92 8.18
N LEU A 55 22.81 -20.14 7.22
CA LEU A 55 23.18 -18.73 7.41
C LEU A 55 22.05 -17.93 8.09
N THR A 56 20.83 -18.09 7.59
CA THR A 56 19.64 -17.41 8.14
C THR A 56 19.32 -17.88 9.56
N ALA A 57 19.44 -19.17 9.85
CA ALA A 57 19.14 -19.76 11.15
C ALA A 57 20.16 -19.33 12.23
N ILE A 58 21.46 -19.31 11.90
CA ILE A 58 22.51 -18.87 12.83
C ILE A 58 22.39 -17.38 13.15
N VAL A 59 22.06 -16.53 12.17
CA VAL A 59 21.79 -15.10 12.43
C VAL A 59 20.55 -14.92 13.32
N LYS A 60 19.50 -15.73 13.13
CA LYS A 60 18.32 -15.75 14.01
C LYS A 60 18.64 -16.20 15.44
N LEU A 61 19.48 -17.23 15.59
CA LEU A 61 19.98 -17.72 16.87
C LEU A 61 20.78 -16.62 17.59
N PHE A 62 21.70 -15.94 16.91
CA PHE A 62 22.48 -14.84 17.48
C PHE A 62 21.62 -13.66 17.95
N LEU A 63 20.57 -13.29 17.20
CA LEU A 63 19.61 -12.25 17.62
C LEU A 63 18.72 -12.66 18.81
N LYS A 64 18.80 -13.91 19.28
CA LYS A 64 18.08 -14.47 20.44
C LYS A 64 19.02 -14.75 21.62
N LYS A 65 20.15 -15.44 21.39
CA LYS A 65 21.19 -15.82 22.36
C LYS A 65 22.57 -15.19 22.01
N PRO A 66 22.73 -13.85 22.01
CA PRO A 66 23.93 -13.21 21.47
C PRO A 66 25.22 -13.56 22.23
N THR A 67 25.14 -13.74 23.56
CA THR A 67 26.29 -14.03 24.43
C THR A 67 26.92 -15.41 24.18
N GLU A 68 26.10 -16.39 23.77
CA GLU A 68 26.50 -17.80 23.65
C GLU A 68 26.94 -18.15 22.23
N THR A 69 26.54 -17.36 21.23
CA THR A 69 26.60 -17.76 19.81
C THR A 69 27.36 -16.76 18.91
N GLN A 70 28.13 -15.85 19.53
CA GLN A 70 28.97 -14.87 18.84
C GLN A 70 30.05 -15.52 17.95
N GLU A 71 30.67 -16.60 18.41
CA GLU A 71 31.67 -17.34 17.61
C GLU A 71 31.01 -18.01 16.40
N LEU A 72 29.83 -18.62 16.59
CA LEU A 72 29.07 -19.32 15.54
C LEU A 72 28.62 -18.38 14.41
N VAL A 73 28.11 -17.19 14.74
CA VAL A 73 27.73 -16.20 13.72
C VAL A 73 28.96 -15.64 12.97
N THR A 74 30.10 -15.50 13.66
CA THR A 74 31.35 -15.05 13.04
C THR A 74 31.91 -16.12 12.09
N LYS A 75 31.84 -17.41 12.48
CA LYS A 75 32.25 -18.59 11.70
C LYS A 75 31.45 -18.68 10.39
N VAL A 76 30.11 -18.60 10.43
CA VAL A 76 29.28 -18.67 9.21
C VAL A 76 29.41 -17.44 8.31
N LEU A 77 29.51 -16.22 8.86
CA LEU A 77 29.69 -15.01 8.06
C LEU A 77 31.03 -15.00 7.33
N THR A 78 32.10 -15.48 7.98
CA THR A 78 33.43 -15.66 7.36
C THR A 78 33.38 -16.66 6.21
N LEU A 79 32.83 -17.86 6.45
CA LEU A 79 32.72 -18.93 5.45
C LEU A 79 31.90 -18.48 4.23
N VAL A 80 30.78 -17.80 4.44
CA VAL A 80 29.92 -17.27 3.37
C VAL A 80 30.60 -16.15 2.58
N THR A 81 31.29 -15.22 3.23
CA THR A 81 31.86 -14.04 2.55
C THR A 81 33.19 -14.30 1.86
N GLN A 82 34.00 -15.22 2.40
CA GLN A 82 35.37 -15.49 1.93
C GLN A 82 35.52 -16.83 1.20
N GLU A 83 34.80 -17.88 1.62
CA GLU A 83 35.07 -19.27 1.20
C GLU A 83 34.00 -19.90 0.31
N THR A 84 32.90 -19.19 0.00
CA THR A 84 31.80 -19.72 -0.82
C THR A 84 31.64 -18.99 -2.14
N ASP A 85 31.65 -19.73 -3.26
CA ASP A 85 31.56 -19.19 -4.62
C ASP A 85 30.15 -18.77 -5.08
N ASN A 86 29.10 -19.17 -4.36
CA ASN A 86 27.72 -18.78 -4.68
C ASN A 86 27.50 -17.27 -4.42
N PRO A 87 27.16 -16.46 -5.44
CA PRO A 87 26.97 -15.01 -5.29
C PRO A 87 25.76 -14.63 -4.44
N ASP A 88 24.65 -15.39 -4.52
CA ASP A 88 23.40 -15.09 -3.81
C ASP A 88 23.57 -15.30 -2.30
N LEU A 89 24.29 -16.38 -1.94
CA LEU A 89 24.67 -16.65 -0.55
C LEU A 89 25.62 -15.58 -0.03
N ARG A 90 26.64 -15.21 -0.83
CA ARG A 90 27.66 -14.21 -0.47
C ARG A 90 27.04 -12.82 -0.26
N ASP A 91 26.12 -12.37 -1.12
CA ASP A 91 25.42 -11.09 -0.94
C ASP A 91 24.50 -11.10 0.29
N ARG A 92 23.73 -12.18 0.51
CA ARG A 92 22.95 -12.34 1.74
C ARG A 92 23.85 -12.32 2.99
N GLY A 93 25.05 -12.89 2.92
CA GLY A 93 26.07 -12.79 3.97
C GLY A 93 26.49 -11.35 4.25
N TYR A 94 26.84 -10.57 3.21
CA TYR A 94 27.17 -9.14 3.38
C TYR A 94 26.00 -8.29 3.87
N ILE A 95 24.76 -8.62 3.49
CA ILE A 95 23.55 -7.95 4.02
C ILE A 95 23.45 -8.20 5.52
N TYR A 96 23.56 -9.45 5.99
CA TYR A 96 23.52 -9.75 7.42
C TYR A 96 24.70 -9.13 8.18
N TRP A 97 25.93 -9.18 7.64
CA TRP A 97 27.11 -8.54 8.24
C TRP A 97 26.88 -7.04 8.46
N ARG A 98 26.47 -6.30 7.41
CA ARG A 98 26.19 -4.86 7.49
C ARG A 98 25.05 -4.56 8.46
N LEU A 99 23.98 -5.34 8.44
CA LEU A 99 22.81 -5.16 9.29
C LEU A 99 23.16 -5.33 10.78
N LEU A 100 23.90 -6.40 11.12
CA LEU A 100 24.38 -6.65 12.49
C LEU A 100 25.40 -5.61 12.97
N SER A 101 26.30 -5.14 12.09
CA SER A 101 27.33 -4.16 12.43
C SER A 101 26.81 -2.72 12.52
N THR A 102 25.68 -2.39 11.86
CA THR A 102 25.13 -1.03 11.83
C THR A 102 24.14 -0.78 12.97
N ASP A 103 23.16 -1.67 13.17
CA ASP A 103 22.23 -1.59 14.30
C ASP A 103 21.62 -2.98 14.64
N PRO A 104 22.06 -3.61 15.74
CA PRO A 104 21.47 -4.86 16.24
C PRO A 104 19.96 -4.79 16.54
N LYS A 105 19.38 -3.60 16.76
CA LYS A 105 17.92 -3.46 17.00
C LYS A 105 17.14 -3.55 15.69
N ALA A 106 17.48 -2.74 14.69
CA ALA A 106 16.95 -2.88 13.34
C ALA A 106 17.21 -4.30 12.77
N ALA A 107 18.36 -4.91 13.07
CA ALA A 107 18.62 -6.30 12.73
C ALA A 107 17.57 -7.26 13.33
N LYS A 108 17.23 -7.09 14.61
CA LYS A 108 16.20 -7.90 15.28
C LYS A 108 14.80 -7.66 14.68
N GLU A 109 14.42 -6.41 14.43
CA GLU A 109 13.13 -6.06 13.82
C GLU A 109 12.97 -6.61 12.39
N VAL A 110 14.03 -6.57 11.57
CA VAL A 110 14.00 -7.07 10.18
C VAL A 110 14.07 -8.59 10.10
N VAL A 111 14.91 -9.24 10.89
CA VAL A 111 15.18 -10.68 10.75
C VAL A 111 14.21 -11.55 11.57
N LEU A 112 13.66 -11.02 12.67
CA LEU A 112 12.62 -11.67 13.49
C LEU A 112 11.23 -11.03 13.30
N ALA A 113 10.98 -10.40 12.15
CA ALA A 113 9.67 -9.86 11.79
C ALA A 113 8.58 -10.94 11.87
N GLU A 114 7.38 -10.55 12.32
CA GLU A 114 6.21 -11.43 12.36
C GLU A 114 5.84 -11.87 10.94
N LYS A 115 5.75 -13.19 10.72
CA LYS A 115 5.36 -13.73 9.41
C LYS A 115 3.86 -13.50 9.17
N PRO A 116 3.44 -13.10 7.96
CA PRO A 116 2.03 -13.06 7.61
C PRO A 116 1.42 -14.48 7.73
N LEU A 117 0.19 -14.55 8.21
CA LEU A 117 -0.55 -15.80 8.27
C LEU A 117 -0.84 -16.28 6.83
N ILE A 118 -0.45 -17.52 6.53
CA ILE A 118 -0.83 -18.19 5.29
C ILE A 118 -2.29 -18.64 5.45
N SER A 119 -3.16 -18.18 4.56
CA SER A 119 -4.57 -18.59 4.50
C SER A 119 -4.71 -19.68 3.43
N GLU A 120 -5.16 -20.87 3.82
CA GLU A 120 -5.48 -21.95 2.87
C GLU A 120 -6.93 -21.79 2.42
N GLU A 121 -7.13 -21.00 1.35
CA GLU A 121 -8.45 -20.64 0.80
C GLU A 121 -9.30 -21.86 0.37
N THR A 122 -8.68 -23.02 0.16
CA THR A 122 -9.32 -24.24 -0.36
C THR A 122 -10.31 -24.89 0.62
N ASP A 123 -10.07 -24.77 1.93
CA ASP A 123 -10.88 -25.45 2.97
C ASP A 123 -12.13 -24.66 3.39
N LEU A 124 -12.38 -23.49 2.79
CA LEU A 124 -13.50 -22.59 3.16
C LEU A 124 -14.75 -22.72 2.29
N LEU A 125 -14.78 -23.62 1.30
CA LEU A 125 -15.94 -23.83 0.43
C LEU A 125 -17.13 -24.46 1.18
N GLU A 126 -18.28 -23.79 1.17
CA GLU A 126 -19.51 -24.37 1.75
C GLU A 126 -19.86 -25.70 1.07
N PRO A 127 -20.15 -26.79 1.79
CA PRO A 127 -20.45 -28.09 1.19
C PRO A 127 -21.59 -28.09 0.16
N THR A 128 -22.57 -27.19 0.29
CA THR A 128 -23.68 -27.06 -0.67
C THR A 128 -23.23 -26.43 -2.00
N LEU A 129 -22.34 -25.44 -1.93
CA LEU A 129 -21.68 -24.85 -3.07
C LEU A 129 -20.74 -25.86 -3.72
N LEU A 130 -19.98 -26.62 -2.94
CA LEU A 130 -19.10 -27.68 -3.45
C LEU A 130 -19.89 -28.74 -4.25
N ASP A 131 -21.04 -29.21 -3.75
CA ASP A 131 -21.94 -30.11 -4.50
C ASP A 131 -22.45 -29.47 -5.81
N GLU A 132 -22.83 -28.19 -5.82
CA GLU A 132 -23.25 -27.50 -7.05
C GLU A 132 -22.09 -27.33 -8.04
N LEU A 133 -20.88 -27.02 -7.56
CA LEU A 133 -19.67 -26.90 -8.38
C LEU A 133 -19.20 -28.24 -8.93
N ILE A 134 -19.32 -29.34 -8.19
CA ILE A 134 -18.99 -30.70 -8.68
C ILE A 134 -19.88 -31.09 -9.88
N CYS A 135 -21.15 -30.70 -9.89
CA CYS A 135 -22.03 -30.88 -11.06
C CYS A 135 -21.62 -30.06 -12.30
N HIS A 136 -20.72 -29.11 -12.13
CA HIS A 136 -20.30 -28.11 -13.12
C HIS A 136 -18.77 -28.04 -13.31
N ILE A 137 -18.03 -29.08 -12.91
CA ILE A 137 -16.59 -29.26 -13.20
C ILE A 137 -16.31 -29.09 -14.70
N GLY A 138 -15.26 -28.33 -15.02
CA GLY A 138 -14.90 -27.99 -16.41
C GLY A 138 -15.69 -26.81 -16.97
N SER A 139 -16.32 -26.00 -16.11
CA SER A 139 -16.93 -24.72 -16.47
C SER A 139 -16.41 -23.59 -15.57
N LEU A 140 -16.60 -22.33 -16.00
CA LEU A 140 -16.13 -21.15 -15.27
C LEU A 140 -16.62 -21.09 -13.81
N ALA A 141 -17.81 -21.64 -13.53
CA ALA A 141 -18.33 -21.77 -12.17
C ALA A 141 -17.34 -22.50 -11.23
N SER A 142 -16.80 -23.63 -11.69
CA SER A 142 -15.84 -24.45 -10.94
C SER A 142 -14.44 -23.83 -10.83
N VAL A 143 -14.10 -22.82 -11.65
CA VAL A 143 -12.80 -22.13 -11.63
C VAL A 143 -12.84 -20.90 -10.71
N TYR A 144 -13.94 -20.16 -10.73
CA TYR A 144 -14.13 -18.94 -9.94
C TYR A 144 -14.86 -19.17 -8.60
N HIS A 145 -15.02 -20.43 -8.18
CA HIS A 145 -15.72 -20.84 -6.96
C HIS A 145 -17.12 -20.22 -6.79
N LYS A 146 -17.86 -19.99 -7.89
CA LYS A 146 -19.13 -19.23 -7.91
C LYS A 146 -20.24 -20.01 -8.62
N PRO A 147 -21.51 -19.96 -8.16
CA PRO A 147 -22.60 -20.72 -8.78
C PRO A 147 -22.74 -20.46 -10.28
N PRO A 148 -23.14 -21.47 -11.10
CA PRO A 148 -23.35 -21.30 -12.54
C PRO A 148 -24.28 -20.13 -12.93
N ASN A 149 -25.26 -19.81 -12.09
CA ASN A 149 -26.18 -18.68 -12.28
C ASN A 149 -25.46 -17.32 -12.31
N THR A 150 -24.31 -17.17 -11.65
CA THR A 150 -23.51 -15.94 -11.63
C THR A 150 -22.94 -15.59 -13.02
N PHE A 151 -22.87 -16.56 -13.93
CA PHE A 151 -22.30 -16.39 -15.28
C PHE A 151 -23.34 -16.24 -16.38
N VAL A 152 -24.61 -16.59 -16.14
CA VAL A 152 -25.68 -16.55 -17.15
C VAL A 152 -27.03 -16.16 -16.54
N GLU A 153 -27.39 -14.88 -16.63
CA GLU A 153 -28.76 -14.46 -16.34
C GLU A 153 -29.73 -14.92 -17.46
N GLY A 154 -30.79 -15.63 -17.08
CA GLY A 154 -32.01 -15.71 -17.91
C GLY A 154 -32.07 -16.77 -19.01
N ARG A 155 -31.67 -18.03 -18.75
CA ARG A 155 -32.22 -19.22 -19.43
C ARG A 155 -32.04 -20.50 -18.59
N PHE A 156 -32.88 -21.51 -18.85
CA PHE A 156 -32.97 -22.74 -18.05
C PHE A 156 -31.67 -23.55 -18.00
N ILE A 157 -30.84 -23.32 -16.99
CA ILE A 157 -29.87 -24.32 -16.53
C ILE A 157 -30.68 -25.43 -15.83
N MET A 158 -30.69 -26.64 -16.40
CA MET A 158 -31.20 -27.81 -15.67
C MET A 158 -30.33 -27.99 -14.43
N LYS A 159 -30.92 -27.89 -13.23
CA LYS A 159 -30.23 -28.20 -11.97
C LYS A 159 -29.85 -29.68 -11.95
N LYS A 160 -28.67 -30.01 -12.47
CA LYS A 160 -27.99 -31.26 -12.16
C LYS A 160 -27.76 -31.26 -10.65
N LYS A 161 -28.36 -32.24 -9.98
CA LYS A 161 -27.96 -32.62 -8.62
C LYS A 161 -27.09 -33.85 -8.76
N LEU A 162 -26.06 -33.97 -7.91
CA LEU A 162 -25.44 -35.27 -7.70
C LEU A 162 -26.49 -36.25 -7.14
N PRO A 163 -26.41 -37.54 -7.48
CA PRO A 163 -27.14 -38.55 -6.72
C PRO A 163 -26.66 -38.49 -5.27
N PHE A 164 -27.60 -38.59 -4.32
CA PHE A 164 -27.28 -38.57 -2.90
C PHE A 164 -26.25 -39.68 -2.59
N ARG A 165 -25.22 -39.35 -1.81
CA ARG A 165 -24.05 -40.23 -1.59
C ARG A 165 -24.38 -41.35 -0.60
N THR A 166 -25.20 -42.31 -1.02
CA THR A 166 -25.71 -43.43 -0.20
C THR A 166 -24.60 -44.39 0.23
N GLY A 167 -23.96 -44.06 1.36
CA GLY A 167 -23.13 -44.97 2.13
C GLY A 167 -23.95 -46.04 2.85
N ILE A 168 -24.41 -47.05 2.09
CA ILE A 168 -24.70 -48.43 2.53
C ILE A 168 -25.90 -48.66 3.49
N HIS A 169 -26.75 -49.60 3.07
CA HIS A 169 -27.75 -50.43 3.81
C HIS A 169 -29.23 -50.00 3.98
N HIS A 170 -30.07 -51.00 3.65
CA HIS A 170 -31.48 -51.31 3.96
C HIS A 170 -32.65 -50.63 3.25
N GLU A 171 -33.67 -51.48 3.03
CA GLU A 171 -34.92 -51.22 2.30
C GLU A 171 -35.92 -50.38 3.12
N TYR A 172 -36.86 -49.73 2.42
CA TYR A 172 -38.24 -50.23 2.30
C TYR A 172 -38.85 -49.72 0.99
N GLU A 173 -39.80 -50.47 0.42
CA GLU A 173 -40.60 -50.02 -0.72
C GLU A 173 -41.72 -49.08 -0.25
N ASP A 174 -42.05 -48.05 -1.05
CA ASP A 174 -43.45 -47.89 -1.49
C ASP A 174 -43.56 -47.02 -2.76
N ILE A 175 -44.71 -47.09 -3.43
CA ILE A 175 -45.04 -46.40 -4.70
C ILE A 175 -46.21 -45.45 -4.44
N THR A 176 -46.22 -44.22 -5.00
CA THR A 176 -47.41 -43.59 -5.65
C THR A 176 -47.18 -42.13 -6.13
N THR A 177 -47.90 -41.79 -7.19
CA THR A 177 -48.00 -40.58 -8.04
C THR A 177 -47.75 -39.18 -7.46
N MET A 178 -47.36 -38.28 -8.36
CA MET A 178 -47.42 -36.81 -8.22
C MET A 178 -48.85 -36.30 -7.91
N GLN A 179 -48.96 -35.26 -7.08
CA GLN A 179 -50.03 -34.26 -7.23
C GLN A 179 -49.65 -32.90 -6.63
N THR A 180 -50.19 -31.83 -7.21
CA THR A 180 -49.89 -30.44 -6.87
C THR A 180 -50.85 -29.90 -5.80
N ASN A 181 -50.37 -29.16 -4.81
CA ASN A 181 -51.09 -27.98 -4.33
C ASN A 181 -50.26 -27.02 -3.47
N GLN A 182 -50.76 -25.79 -3.35
CA GLN A 182 -50.25 -24.75 -2.46
C GLN A 182 -51.08 -24.74 -1.17
N GLN A 183 -50.46 -24.46 -0.01
CA GLN A 183 -50.87 -23.37 0.91
C GLN A 183 -49.94 -23.22 2.13
N GLN A 184 -50.16 -22.14 2.87
CA GLN A 184 -49.33 -21.58 3.94
C GLN A 184 -49.43 -22.36 5.28
N GLN A 185 -48.40 -22.33 6.14
CA GLN A 185 -48.41 -21.53 7.41
C GLN A 185 -47.29 -21.85 8.43
N GLN A 186 -46.88 -20.79 9.17
CA GLN A 186 -46.15 -20.72 10.46
C GLN A 186 -44.69 -21.18 10.64
N GLN A 187 -44.13 -20.72 11.77
CA GLN A 187 -42.71 -20.66 12.14
C GLN A 187 -42.28 -21.80 13.09
N VAL A 188 -41.00 -22.18 13.03
CA VAL A 188 -40.20 -22.55 14.22
C VAL A 188 -38.79 -21.94 14.06
N VAL A 189 -38.17 -21.52 15.17
CA VAL A 189 -36.82 -20.94 15.23
C VAL A 189 -35.83 -22.01 15.70
N ILE A 190 -34.62 -22.03 15.14
CA ILE A 190 -33.36 -22.47 15.78
C ILE A 190 -32.18 -21.80 15.06
N SER A 191 -31.14 -21.44 15.82
CA SER A 191 -29.93 -20.78 15.33
C SER A 191 -28.77 -21.76 15.10
N SER A 192 -27.90 -21.46 14.13
CA SER A 192 -26.49 -21.88 14.14
C SER A 192 -25.63 -20.98 13.25
N ASN A 193 -24.35 -20.84 13.62
CA ASN A 193 -23.39 -19.87 13.07
C ASN A 193 -22.74 -20.32 11.74
N VAL A 194 -21.72 -19.54 11.33
CA VAL A 194 -20.75 -19.68 10.21
C VAL A 194 -21.27 -19.31 8.82
N GLY A 195 -20.47 -18.71 7.93
CA GLY A 195 -19.10 -18.19 8.08
C GLY A 195 -18.23 -18.42 6.83
N SER A 196 -17.26 -17.54 6.56
CA SER A 196 -16.42 -17.47 5.33
C SER A 196 -17.19 -16.99 4.07
N LEU A 197 -16.63 -16.18 3.14
CA LEU A 197 -15.28 -16.00 2.53
C LEU A 197 -15.01 -16.89 1.31
N ILE A 198 -14.00 -16.53 0.50
CA ILE A 198 -13.67 -16.86 -0.91
C ILE A 198 -14.14 -15.75 -1.89
N ASP A 199 -13.31 -14.82 -2.35
CA ASP A 199 -11.93 -14.83 -2.94
C ASP A 199 -11.90 -15.02 -4.47
N ASP A 200 -10.77 -14.63 -5.06
CA ASP A 200 -10.47 -14.64 -6.49
C ASP A 200 -9.94 -16.00 -6.95
N PHE A 201 -9.96 -16.24 -8.27
CA PHE A 201 -8.83 -16.95 -8.90
C PHE A 201 -8.70 -16.58 -10.38
N ASP A 202 -7.47 -16.60 -10.90
CA ASP A 202 -7.11 -16.28 -12.29
C ASP A 202 -6.11 -17.32 -12.81
N ILE A 203 -6.17 -17.71 -14.09
CA ILE A 203 -5.27 -18.74 -14.64
C ILE A 203 -5.01 -18.64 -16.17
N LEU A 204 -3.74 -18.35 -16.49
CA LEU A 204 -2.86 -18.91 -17.53
C LEU A 204 -3.30 -19.06 -19.02
N GLY A 205 -2.35 -18.77 -19.92
CA GLY A 205 -2.42 -19.08 -21.37
C GLY A 205 -1.22 -19.93 -21.88
N PRO A 206 -1.01 -20.09 -23.21
CA PRO A 206 0.04 -20.95 -23.77
C PRO A 206 1.05 -20.28 -24.74
N MET A 207 2.07 -21.04 -25.18
CA MET A 207 3.27 -20.65 -25.97
C MET A 207 3.44 -21.65 -27.17
N SER A 208 4.27 -21.54 -28.23
CA SER A 208 5.51 -20.78 -28.54
C SER A 208 5.75 -20.72 -30.08
N ASN A 209 6.74 -19.95 -30.59
CA ASN A 209 7.58 -20.29 -31.77
C ASN A 209 8.76 -19.29 -32.03
N THR A 210 9.62 -19.52 -33.04
CA THR A 210 11.08 -19.26 -32.97
C THR A 210 11.78 -18.47 -34.11
N SER A 211 12.85 -17.74 -33.71
CA SER A 211 14.21 -17.58 -34.34
C SER A 211 14.47 -16.90 -35.70
N SER A 212 15.21 -15.76 -35.68
CA SER A 212 16.42 -15.38 -36.48
C SER A 212 16.68 -13.86 -36.30
N THR A 213 17.82 -13.27 -35.91
CA THR A 213 19.28 -13.47 -36.10
C THR A 213 19.88 -12.73 -37.31
N THR A 214 20.62 -11.64 -37.05
CA THR A 214 21.69 -11.07 -37.89
C THR A 214 22.81 -10.51 -37.01
N MET A 215 24.06 -10.53 -37.50
CA MET A 215 25.26 -10.07 -36.79
C MET A 215 25.89 -8.84 -37.45
N ASN A 216 26.68 -8.08 -36.67
CA ASN A 216 28.01 -7.63 -37.10
C ASN A 216 28.88 -7.26 -35.89
N THR A 217 30.20 -7.14 -36.10
CA THR A 217 31.22 -7.40 -35.06
C THR A 217 32.34 -6.37 -34.98
N PHE A 218 32.85 -6.19 -33.74
CA PHE A 218 34.19 -5.75 -33.31
C PHE A 218 34.84 -4.48 -33.92
N GLU A 219 35.34 -3.62 -33.02
CA GLU A 219 36.80 -3.54 -32.84
C GLU A 219 37.18 -3.21 -31.38
N HIS A 220 38.48 -3.06 -31.08
CA HIS A 220 39.04 -3.50 -29.79
C HIS A 220 40.21 -2.62 -29.31
N THR A 221 40.24 -2.28 -28.01
CA THR A 221 41.50 -1.90 -27.32
C THR A 221 41.48 -2.39 -25.87
N GLN A 222 42.66 -2.74 -25.35
CA GLN A 222 42.86 -3.43 -24.08
C GLN A 222 43.56 -2.54 -23.05
N GLN A 223 43.36 -2.81 -21.75
CA GLN A 223 44.48 -2.85 -20.81
C GLN A 223 44.14 -3.67 -19.55
N GLN A 224 45.18 -4.22 -18.93
CA GLN A 224 45.12 -5.10 -17.74
C GLN A 224 45.66 -4.35 -16.52
N THR A 225 45.19 -4.66 -15.31
CA THR A 225 46.05 -4.71 -14.10
C THR A 225 45.47 -5.61 -13.02
N SER A 226 46.32 -6.53 -12.57
CA SER A 226 46.39 -7.26 -11.29
C SER A 226 45.46 -6.88 -10.12
N SER A 227 44.99 -7.94 -9.44
CA SER A 227 44.37 -7.96 -8.12
C SER A 227 45.28 -7.51 -6.97
N ALA A 228 44.74 -6.70 -6.05
CA ALA A 228 45.15 -6.63 -4.65
C ALA A 228 43.98 -6.08 -3.81
N ILE A 229 43.44 -6.88 -2.89
CA ILE A 229 42.46 -6.43 -1.88
C ILE A 229 43.21 -6.44 -0.53
N PRO A 230 43.35 -5.29 0.16
CA PRO A 230 43.96 -5.26 1.49
C PRO A 230 43.05 -5.90 2.55
N ASN A 231 43.61 -6.67 3.47
CA ASN A 231 42.89 -7.13 4.66
C ASN A 231 42.54 -5.93 5.55
N LEU A 232 41.25 -5.71 5.77
CA LEU A 232 40.69 -4.69 6.67
C LEU A 232 39.56 -5.25 7.57
N LEU A 233 39.42 -6.59 7.63
CA LEU A 233 38.24 -7.26 8.19
C LEU A 233 38.31 -7.55 9.70
N ASP A 234 39.51 -7.58 10.30
CA ASP A 234 39.69 -7.97 11.71
C ASP A 234 39.61 -6.77 12.69
N ASP A 235 40.02 -5.56 12.26
CA ASP A 235 40.07 -4.36 13.11
C ASP A 235 38.68 -3.69 13.30
N GLU A 236 37.77 -3.81 12.33
CA GLU A 236 36.50 -3.06 12.36
C GLU A 236 35.46 -3.71 13.30
N LEU A 237 35.42 -5.04 13.39
CA LEU A 237 34.58 -5.76 14.36
C LEU A 237 35.10 -5.65 15.80
N SER A 238 36.43 -5.59 16.00
CA SER A 238 37.03 -5.40 17.32
C SER A 238 36.89 -3.95 17.83
N SER A 239 36.92 -2.96 16.92
CA SER A 239 36.72 -1.54 17.24
C SER A 239 35.35 -1.22 17.85
N ILE A 240 34.31 -2.01 17.55
CA ILE A 240 32.95 -1.83 18.11
C ILE A 240 32.90 -2.11 19.64
N LEU A 241 33.88 -2.82 20.20
CA LEU A 241 33.96 -3.11 21.65
C LEU A 241 34.74 -2.07 22.47
N GLY A 242 35.39 -1.11 21.81
CA GLY A 242 35.76 0.20 22.37
C GLY A 242 37.04 0.29 23.21
N LEU A 243 38.01 1.09 22.74
CA LEU A 243 39.01 1.78 23.57
C LEU A 243 39.47 3.09 22.89
N ASP A 244 40.21 3.94 23.61
CA ASP A 244 40.50 5.35 23.27
C ASP A 244 41.92 5.57 22.69
N SER A 245 42.07 6.38 21.61
CA SER A 245 43.07 7.47 21.48
C SER A 245 43.34 8.00 20.05
N ASN A 246 42.79 9.20 19.75
CA ASN A 246 43.49 10.42 19.26
C ASN A 246 44.38 10.47 17.97
N VAL A 247 44.50 11.68 17.38
CA VAL A 247 45.38 12.12 16.25
C VAL A 247 44.98 11.58 14.85
N GLY A 248 45.04 12.31 13.73
CA GLY A 248 45.32 13.73 13.44
C GLY A 248 45.33 13.97 11.90
N GLY A 249 44.83 15.12 11.40
CA GLY A 249 44.55 15.32 9.95
C GLY A 249 45.66 16.00 9.12
N HIS A 250 45.41 16.25 7.82
CA HIS A 250 46.04 17.28 6.95
C HIS A 250 45.20 17.56 5.66
N GLN A 251 45.62 18.49 4.78
CA GLN A 251 44.74 19.20 3.82
C GLN A 251 45.32 19.43 2.38
N THR A 252 44.46 19.34 1.35
CA THR A 252 44.50 20.10 0.04
C THR A 252 45.69 19.87 -0.95
N PRO A 253 45.78 20.42 -2.20
CA PRO A 253 44.90 21.38 -2.93
C PRO A 253 44.59 21.17 -4.46
N MET A 254 43.55 21.89 -4.92
CA MET A 254 43.15 22.48 -6.23
C MET A 254 43.91 22.29 -7.59
N MET A 255 43.13 22.19 -8.70
CA MET A 255 43.00 23.10 -9.89
C MET A 255 41.87 22.54 -10.81
N ASN A 256 40.93 23.23 -11.49
CA ASN A 256 40.69 24.58 -12.08
C ASN A 256 40.87 24.66 -13.62
N THR A 257 39.80 24.87 -14.41
CA THR A 257 39.64 25.87 -15.51
C THR A 257 38.24 25.84 -16.18
N ASN A 258 37.93 26.80 -17.07
CA ASN A 258 36.58 27.20 -17.54
C ASN A 258 36.40 27.22 -19.09
N THR A 259 35.17 27.58 -19.56
CA THR A 259 34.76 28.11 -20.90
C THR A 259 34.46 27.10 -22.04
N SER A 260 33.60 27.35 -23.04
CA SER A 260 32.39 28.23 -23.20
C SER A 260 31.62 27.91 -24.52
N LEU A 261 30.37 28.38 -24.67
CA LEU A 261 29.47 28.17 -25.84
C LEU A 261 29.82 28.99 -27.12
N PRO A 262 29.22 28.66 -28.28
CA PRO A 262 28.30 29.63 -28.93
C PRO A 262 26.96 29.03 -29.47
N ILE A 263 26.20 29.83 -30.24
CA ILE A 263 24.74 29.74 -30.49
C ILE A 263 24.39 29.60 -31.98
N ASN A 264 23.22 29.04 -32.35
CA ASN A 264 22.48 29.48 -33.56
C ASN A 264 20.93 29.36 -33.45
N ARG A 265 20.16 29.85 -34.45
CA ARG A 265 18.70 30.17 -34.36
C ARG A 265 17.85 29.87 -35.63
N LEU A 266 16.54 29.57 -35.43
CA LEU A 266 15.36 29.74 -36.35
C LEU A 266 15.35 28.84 -37.64
N THR A 267 14.25 28.50 -38.36
CA THR A 267 12.85 29.02 -38.55
C THR A 267 11.79 27.94 -38.94
N THR A 268 10.53 28.13 -38.51
CA THR A 268 9.19 27.87 -39.17
C THR A 268 8.90 26.73 -40.18
N SER A 269 7.72 26.08 -40.04
CA SER A 269 6.71 25.91 -41.13
C SER A 269 5.28 25.51 -40.67
N THR A 270 4.27 26.20 -41.23
CA THR A 270 2.83 25.87 -41.48
C THR A 270 2.08 24.71 -40.78
N GLY A 271 0.87 25.00 -40.28
CA GLY A 271 -0.22 24.02 -40.06
C GLY A 271 -1.40 24.57 -39.24
N ASN A 272 -2.48 25.04 -39.90
CA ASN A 272 -3.75 25.43 -39.25
C ASN A 272 -4.82 24.36 -39.54
N ASP A 273 -5.53 23.85 -38.53
CA ASP A 273 -6.81 23.11 -38.68
C ASP A 273 -7.47 22.87 -37.29
N LEU A 274 -8.09 23.90 -36.68
CA LEU A 274 -8.89 23.79 -35.43
C LEU A 274 -10.00 24.86 -35.30
N ASP A 275 -10.49 25.44 -36.40
CA ASP A 275 -11.36 26.63 -36.38
C ASP A 275 -12.88 26.34 -36.32
N ASP A 276 -13.28 25.11 -35.94
CA ASP A 276 -14.68 24.63 -36.06
C ASP A 276 -15.20 23.87 -34.82
N LEU A 277 -14.89 24.37 -33.62
CA LEU A 277 -15.50 23.89 -32.37
C LEU A 277 -15.82 25.00 -31.33
N PHE A 278 -15.82 26.27 -31.75
CA PHE A 278 -16.15 27.41 -30.88
C PHE A 278 -17.67 27.62 -30.73
N GLY A 279 -18.33 26.66 -30.08
CA GLY A 279 -19.73 26.77 -29.65
C GLY A 279 -19.87 27.49 -28.31
N ASP A 280 -20.49 28.67 -28.34
CA ASP A 280 -20.97 29.48 -27.19
C ASP A 280 -19.89 30.06 -26.23
N ILE A 281 -19.26 31.15 -26.67
CA ILE A 281 -18.49 32.06 -25.78
C ILE A 281 -19.43 33.14 -25.23
N ASN A 282 -19.87 32.99 -23.97
CA ASN A 282 -20.53 34.07 -23.24
C ASN A 282 -19.48 35.00 -22.59
N LEU A 283 -19.17 36.10 -23.28
CA LEU A 283 -18.15 37.07 -22.87
C LEU A 283 -18.68 38.04 -21.79
N HIS A 284 -18.02 38.06 -20.63
CA HIS A 284 -18.08 39.18 -19.67
C HIS A 284 -16.68 39.52 -19.15
N THR A 285 -16.40 40.81 -19.00
CA THR A 285 -15.03 41.34 -18.87
C THR A 285 -14.56 41.42 -17.42
N GLY A 286 -13.63 40.54 -17.05
CA GLY A 286 -12.89 40.59 -15.78
C GLY A 286 -11.68 39.63 -15.80
N PRO A 287 -10.67 39.84 -14.94
CA PRO A 287 -9.49 38.98 -14.87
C PRO A 287 -9.78 37.68 -14.11
N SER A 288 -10.61 36.82 -14.71
CA SER A 288 -11.02 35.53 -14.14
C SER A 288 -10.06 34.41 -14.55
N SER A 289 -9.70 33.54 -13.60
CA SER A 289 -8.96 32.31 -13.86
C SER A 289 -9.79 31.32 -14.70
N ILE A 290 -9.12 30.52 -15.53
CA ILE A 290 -9.77 29.47 -16.33
C ILE A 290 -10.29 28.38 -15.41
N SER A 291 -11.61 28.32 -15.23
CA SER A 291 -12.29 27.31 -14.40
C SER A 291 -12.65 26.08 -15.23
N PHE A 292 -11.85 25.01 -15.12
CA PHE A 292 -12.17 23.71 -15.69
C PHE A 292 -13.29 23.03 -14.89
N SER A 293 -14.49 22.94 -15.46
CA SER A 293 -15.69 22.35 -14.87
C SER A 293 -15.70 20.82 -14.89
N SER A 294 -14.82 20.22 -14.08
CA SER A 294 -15.02 18.83 -13.62
C SER A 294 -16.21 18.77 -12.64
N PRO A 295 -16.93 17.65 -12.53
CA PRO A 295 -18.03 17.51 -11.56
C PRO A 295 -17.50 17.70 -10.12
N ASN A 296 -18.22 18.50 -9.31
CA ASN A 296 -17.70 19.13 -8.09
C ASN A 296 -17.36 18.15 -6.94
N THR A 297 -16.15 17.60 -6.94
CA THR A 297 -15.45 17.19 -5.71
C THR A 297 -15.07 18.44 -4.91
N LEU A 298 -15.15 18.39 -3.57
CA LEU A 298 -14.88 19.53 -2.70
C LEU A 298 -13.40 19.96 -2.78
N VAL A 299 -13.17 21.24 -3.08
CA VAL A 299 -11.86 21.90 -2.97
C VAL A 299 -12.01 23.07 -1.99
N LEU A 300 -11.13 23.13 -0.99
CA LEU A 300 -11.15 24.23 -0.01
C LEU A 300 -10.44 25.48 -0.59
N PRO A 301 -10.76 26.70 -0.11
CA PRO A 301 -10.03 27.92 -0.48
C PRO A 301 -8.51 27.79 -0.20
N LYS A 302 -7.69 28.53 -0.95
CA LYS A 302 -6.24 28.55 -0.70
C LYS A 302 -5.90 29.32 0.57
N GLU A 303 -5.15 28.68 1.47
CA GLU A 303 -4.62 29.29 2.69
C GLU A 303 -3.17 29.77 2.48
N ILE A 304 -2.72 30.77 3.24
CA ILE A 304 -1.31 31.23 3.19
C ILE A 304 -0.46 30.36 4.13
N TRP A 305 0.25 29.39 3.56
CA TRP A 305 1.14 28.50 4.32
C TRP A 305 2.49 29.14 4.65
N VAL A 306 3.04 29.95 3.73
CA VAL A 306 4.24 30.77 3.96
C VAL A 306 3.90 32.21 3.62
N SER A 307 3.95 33.12 4.60
CA SER A 307 3.80 34.56 4.34
C SER A 307 5.11 35.17 3.85
N ALA A 308 5.05 36.23 3.04
CA ALA A 308 6.24 36.93 2.54
C ALA A 308 7.24 37.35 3.64
N GLN A 309 6.77 37.61 4.86
CA GLN A 309 7.64 37.92 6.00
C GLN A 309 8.48 36.73 6.46
N LYS A 310 7.90 35.51 6.45
CA LYS A 310 8.61 34.27 6.82
C LYS A 310 9.48 33.76 5.67
N GLY A 311 8.99 33.84 4.44
CA GLY A 311 9.70 33.37 3.23
C GLY A 311 10.75 34.33 2.66
N LYS A 312 11.23 35.32 3.42
CA LYS A 312 12.19 36.36 2.96
C LYS A 312 11.75 37.04 1.64
N GLY A 313 10.46 37.27 1.50
CA GLY A 313 9.79 37.81 0.32
C GLY A 313 9.01 36.77 -0.50
N LEU A 314 9.32 35.47 -0.37
CA LEU A 314 8.50 34.40 -0.95
C LEU A 314 7.21 34.23 -0.14
N GLU A 315 6.08 34.28 -0.81
CA GLU A 315 4.78 33.93 -0.27
C GLU A 315 4.23 32.72 -1.01
N ILE A 316 3.71 31.75 -0.27
CA ILE A 316 3.11 30.53 -0.82
C ILE A 316 1.74 30.39 -0.18
N SER A 317 0.71 30.48 -1.00
CA SER A 317 -0.64 30.01 -0.65
C SER A 317 -0.93 28.70 -1.35
N GLY A 318 -1.87 27.91 -0.81
CA GLY A 318 -2.24 26.65 -1.44
C GLY A 318 -3.45 25.94 -0.83
N THR A 319 -3.88 24.89 -1.51
CA THR A 319 -4.98 23.99 -1.12
C THR A 319 -4.72 22.58 -1.65
N PHE A 320 -5.56 21.63 -1.26
CA PHE A 320 -5.56 20.27 -1.77
C PHE A 320 -6.86 19.98 -2.52
N ALA A 321 -6.73 19.43 -3.72
CA ALA A 321 -7.82 18.99 -4.57
C ALA A 321 -7.63 17.51 -4.94
N ARG A 322 -8.73 16.80 -5.18
CA ARG A 322 -8.70 15.50 -5.88
C ARG A 322 -9.22 15.71 -7.30
N ARG A 323 -8.36 15.52 -8.31
CA ARG A 323 -8.68 15.70 -9.73
C ARG A 323 -8.33 14.42 -10.48
N ASN A 324 -9.23 13.94 -11.34
CA ASN A 324 -9.03 12.70 -12.12
C ASN A 324 -8.58 11.50 -11.24
N ASN A 325 -9.16 11.38 -10.04
CA ASN A 325 -8.79 10.42 -8.98
C ASN A 325 -7.34 10.52 -8.44
N GLN A 326 -6.55 11.50 -8.86
CA GLN A 326 -5.23 11.83 -8.31
C GLN A 326 -5.34 12.90 -7.22
N ILE A 327 -4.39 12.90 -6.28
CA ILE A 327 -4.23 13.96 -5.28
C ILE A 327 -3.39 15.08 -5.90
N VAL A 328 -3.86 16.31 -5.82
CA VAL A 328 -3.16 17.50 -6.34
C VAL A 328 -3.02 18.53 -5.22
N MET A 329 -1.78 18.91 -4.95
CA MET A 329 -1.42 20.04 -4.11
C MET A 329 -1.32 21.28 -5.00
N GLU A 330 -2.30 22.18 -4.91
CA GLU A 330 -2.37 23.41 -5.70
C GLU A 330 -1.74 24.56 -4.92
N MET A 331 -0.77 25.26 -5.51
CA MET A 331 0.00 26.32 -4.86
C MET A 331 0.08 27.57 -5.75
N ASP A 332 0.12 28.75 -5.15
CA ASP A 332 0.50 29.99 -5.84
C ASP A 332 1.79 30.53 -5.21
N PHE A 333 2.89 30.51 -5.96
CA PHE A 333 4.18 31.05 -5.52
C PHE A 333 4.26 32.51 -5.93
N THR A 334 4.28 33.42 -4.96
CA THR A 334 4.32 34.87 -5.18
C THR A 334 5.61 35.45 -4.62
N ASN A 335 6.42 36.10 -5.46
CA ASN A 335 7.64 36.77 -5.04
C ASN A 335 7.35 38.25 -4.73
N LYS A 336 7.45 38.65 -3.46
CA LYS A 336 7.37 40.04 -2.99
C LYS A 336 8.73 40.61 -2.58
N ALA A 337 9.83 39.94 -2.92
CA ALA A 337 11.19 40.48 -2.80
C ALA A 337 11.55 41.37 -3.99
N LEU A 338 12.67 42.09 -3.88
CA LEU A 338 13.25 42.90 -4.96
C LEU A 338 14.23 42.11 -5.87
N GLN A 339 14.40 40.82 -5.64
CA GLN A 339 15.29 39.93 -6.38
C GLN A 339 14.51 38.76 -6.98
N SER A 340 14.95 38.23 -8.12
CA SER A 340 14.37 37.03 -8.73
C SER A 340 14.70 35.77 -7.94
N MET A 341 13.73 34.87 -7.82
CA MET A 341 13.90 33.57 -7.17
C MET A 341 13.98 32.44 -8.20
N ASN A 342 14.92 31.53 -8.03
CA ASN A 342 15.12 30.36 -8.90
C ASN A 342 15.62 29.16 -8.08
N ASP A 343 16.00 28.07 -8.76
CA ASP A 343 16.55 26.84 -8.16
C ASP A 343 15.61 26.22 -7.10
N PHE A 344 14.31 26.28 -7.39
CA PHE A 344 13.26 25.80 -6.52
C PHE A 344 13.26 24.27 -6.42
N ALA A 345 13.21 23.76 -5.19
CA ALA A 345 13.00 22.35 -4.90
C ALA A 345 12.04 22.19 -3.71
N LEU A 346 11.26 21.11 -3.70
CA LEU A 346 10.29 20.80 -2.64
C LEU A 346 10.52 19.37 -2.16
N GLN A 347 10.54 19.20 -0.84
CA GLN A 347 10.58 17.90 -0.17
C GLN A 347 9.44 17.82 0.86
N LEU A 348 8.73 16.68 0.86
CA LEU A 348 7.80 16.31 1.92
C LEU A 348 8.55 15.41 2.93
N ASN A 349 8.32 15.63 4.22
CA ASN A 349 8.74 14.67 5.24
C ASN A 349 7.83 13.42 5.23
N ARG A 350 8.31 12.34 5.85
CA ARG A 350 7.49 11.16 6.15
C ARG A 350 6.23 11.59 6.90
N ASN A 351 5.08 11.00 6.57
CA ASN A 351 3.77 11.41 7.08
C ASN A 351 2.80 10.22 7.13
N SER A 352 1.67 10.37 7.82
CA SER A 352 0.79 9.25 8.22
C SER A 352 0.14 8.49 7.05
N PHE A 353 0.14 9.09 5.86
CA PHE A 353 -0.54 8.57 4.66
C PHE A 353 0.42 8.36 3.48
N GLY A 354 1.73 8.36 3.72
CA GLY A 354 2.75 8.10 2.69
C GLY A 354 2.72 9.13 1.54
N LEU A 355 2.27 10.36 1.79
CA LEU A 355 2.14 11.37 0.74
C LEU A 355 3.52 11.80 0.23
N THR A 356 3.78 11.56 -1.05
CA THR A 356 5.02 11.98 -1.75
C THR A 356 4.71 12.59 -3.12
N PRO A 357 5.51 13.56 -3.60
CA PRO A 357 5.36 14.10 -4.95
C PRO A 357 5.65 13.02 -5.99
N LEU A 358 4.78 12.89 -6.99
CA LEU A 358 4.97 11.96 -8.11
C LEU A 358 6.05 12.45 -9.08
N GLN A 359 6.33 13.76 -9.08
CA GLN A 359 7.36 14.43 -9.86
C GLN A 359 8.00 15.56 -9.02
N PRO A 360 9.25 15.97 -9.30
CA PRO A 360 9.84 17.14 -8.64
C PRO A 360 9.08 18.44 -8.99
N LEU A 361 9.22 19.46 -8.12
CA LEU A 361 8.64 20.78 -8.34
C LEU A 361 9.22 21.44 -9.61
N GLN A 362 8.39 21.66 -10.63
CA GLN A 362 8.81 22.25 -11.90
C GLN A 362 8.52 23.77 -11.94
N ILE A 363 9.53 24.58 -11.64
CA ILE A 363 9.52 26.04 -11.88
C ILE A 363 10.64 26.35 -12.88
N LEU A 364 10.30 26.31 -14.17
CA LEU A 364 11.26 26.38 -15.28
C LEU A 364 11.88 27.77 -15.50
N ASN A 365 11.16 28.83 -15.11
CA ASN A 365 11.60 30.22 -15.25
C ASN A 365 11.80 30.85 -13.87
N PRO A 366 12.81 31.72 -13.68
CA PRO A 366 12.94 32.53 -12.47
C PRO A 366 11.65 33.30 -12.16
N LEU A 367 11.22 33.25 -10.91
CA LEU A 367 10.07 33.99 -10.39
C LEU A 367 10.50 35.42 -10.08
N PHE A 368 10.09 36.38 -10.92
CA PHE A 368 10.51 37.78 -10.84
C PHE A 368 9.79 38.57 -9.72
N PRO A 369 10.33 39.72 -9.27
CA PRO A 369 9.67 40.60 -8.32
C PRO A 369 8.22 40.97 -8.70
N ASN A 370 7.31 40.81 -7.74
CA ASN A 370 5.86 40.96 -7.85
C ASN A 370 5.16 39.98 -8.83
N GLN A 371 5.84 38.91 -9.26
CA GLN A 371 5.22 37.84 -10.03
C GLN A 371 4.57 36.79 -9.12
N THR A 372 3.43 36.27 -9.56
CA THR A 372 2.82 35.03 -9.05
C THR A 372 2.85 33.96 -10.13
N ILE A 373 3.20 32.73 -9.77
CA ILE A 373 3.09 31.54 -10.64
C ILE A 373 2.19 30.50 -9.93
N PRO A 374 1.07 30.08 -10.56
CA PRO A 374 0.28 28.95 -10.07
C PRO A 374 0.94 27.62 -10.44
N ILE A 375 0.88 26.66 -9.53
CA ILE A 375 1.55 25.36 -9.63
C ILE A 375 0.59 24.26 -9.17
N GLN A 376 0.62 23.13 -9.86
CA GLN A 376 -0.06 21.91 -9.45
C GLN A 376 0.97 20.81 -9.27
N LEU A 377 1.08 20.26 -8.05
CA LEU A 377 1.98 19.17 -7.72
C LEU A 377 1.16 17.91 -7.46
N ILE A 378 1.28 16.92 -8.33
CA ILE A 378 0.59 15.62 -8.19
C ILE A 378 1.28 14.82 -7.08
N LEU A 379 0.50 14.33 -6.13
CA LEU A 379 0.96 13.48 -5.04
C LEU A 379 0.44 12.04 -5.22
N ASN A 380 1.27 11.07 -4.83
CA ASN A 380 0.84 9.70 -4.56
C ASN A 380 0.82 9.45 -3.04
N ALA A 381 0.37 8.26 -2.61
CA ALA A 381 0.27 7.86 -1.21
C ALA A 381 1.11 6.60 -0.91
N ASN A 382 2.20 6.42 -1.67
CA ASN A 382 3.02 5.22 -1.71
C ASN A 382 4.42 5.45 -1.11
N GLY A 383 4.66 6.64 -0.54
CA GLY A 383 5.92 7.05 0.05
C GLY A 383 6.10 6.59 1.51
N PRO A 384 7.25 6.91 2.12
CA PRO A 384 7.61 6.44 3.46
C PRO A 384 6.68 7.03 4.53
N ILE A 385 6.04 6.14 5.28
CA ILE A 385 5.07 6.48 6.32
C ILE A 385 5.76 6.86 7.63
N MET A 386 5.19 7.82 8.36
CA MET A 386 5.49 8.12 9.78
C MET A 386 4.25 8.75 10.40
N LYS A 387 3.76 8.20 11.53
CA LYS A 387 2.55 8.74 12.17
C LYS A 387 2.82 10.16 12.68
N MET A 388 2.00 11.10 12.23
CA MET A 388 2.02 12.50 12.64
C MET A 388 0.94 12.78 13.69
N ASP A 389 1.14 13.87 14.44
CA ASP A 389 0.09 14.50 15.25
C ASP A 389 0.04 16.01 14.92
N PRO A 390 -1.11 16.57 14.48
CA PRO A 390 -2.32 15.88 14.02
C PRO A 390 -2.06 14.89 12.88
N LEU A 391 -2.92 13.87 12.73
CA LEU A 391 -2.70 12.75 11.80
C LEU A 391 -2.51 13.18 10.33
N THR A 392 -3.18 14.24 9.87
CA THR A 392 -3.06 14.80 8.51
C THR A 392 -2.10 15.98 8.39
N ASN A 393 -1.28 16.25 9.42
CA ASN A 393 -0.25 17.29 9.39
C ASN A 393 0.89 16.91 8.45
N LEU A 394 1.10 17.70 7.39
CA LEU A 394 2.14 17.49 6.39
C LEU A 394 3.24 18.54 6.58
N GLN A 395 4.46 18.10 6.88
CA GLN A 395 5.65 18.95 6.99
C GLN A 395 6.38 19.05 5.64
N ILE A 396 6.72 20.28 5.26
CA ILE A 396 7.21 20.61 3.91
C ILE A 396 8.43 21.50 4.01
N ALA A 397 9.47 21.17 3.24
CA ALA A 397 10.64 22.00 3.01
C ALA A 397 10.63 22.49 1.56
N ILE A 398 10.72 23.81 1.35
CA ILE A 398 10.89 24.42 0.03
C ILE A 398 12.19 25.21 0.02
N LYS A 399 13.12 24.80 -0.84
CA LYS A 399 14.36 25.52 -1.13
C LYS A 399 14.17 26.43 -2.34
N ASN A 400 14.89 27.55 -2.35
CA ASN A 400 15.22 28.30 -3.56
C ASN A 400 16.70 28.76 -3.51
N ASN A 401 17.08 29.68 -4.40
CA ASN A 401 18.39 30.35 -4.44
C ASN A 401 18.69 31.28 -3.25
N ILE A 402 17.71 31.58 -2.37
CA ILE A 402 17.85 32.49 -1.22
C ILE A 402 17.99 31.70 0.09
N ASP A 403 17.12 30.71 0.34
CA ASP A 403 17.12 29.91 1.57
C ASP A 403 16.30 28.61 1.45
N ILE A 404 16.20 27.85 2.56
CA ILE A 404 15.24 26.76 2.74
C ILE A 404 14.16 27.18 3.76
N PHE A 405 12.91 27.13 3.34
CA PHE A 405 11.74 27.47 4.15
C PHE A 405 11.00 26.20 4.58
N TYR A 406 10.80 26.06 5.88
CA TYR A 406 10.05 24.96 6.48
C TYR A 406 8.70 25.45 6.96
N PHE A 407 7.65 24.71 6.63
CA PHE A 407 6.29 24.96 7.10
C PHE A 407 5.51 23.65 7.22
N ASN A 408 4.30 23.75 7.76
CA ASN A 408 3.37 22.64 7.83
C ASN A 408 1.96 23.09 7.40
N CYS A 409 1.21 22.17 6.82
CA CYS A 409 -0.19 22.38 6.43
C CYS A 409 -1.02 21.14 6.79
N ILE A 410 -2.31 21.33 7.06
CA ILE A 410 -3.23 20.22 7.34
C ILE A 410 -3.83 19.74 6.01
N VAL A 411 -3.69 18.45 5.72
CA VAL A 411 -4.33 17.81 4.56
C VAL A 411 -5.79 17.51 4.89
N PRO A 412 -6.78 18.02 4.11
CA PRO A 412 -8.19 17.67 4.32
C PRO A 412 -8.41 16.18 4.04
N ILE A 413 -8.94 15.42 5.01
CA ILE A 413 -8.99 13.95 4.90
C ILE A 413 -9.81 13.45 3.69
N HIS A 414 -10.79 14.23 3.21
CA HIS A 414 -11.63 13.86 2.06
C HIS A 414 -10.85 13.72 0.75
N ILE A 415 -9.72 14.41 0.60
CA ILE A 415 -8.87 14.25 -0.59
C ILE A 415 -8.19 12.87 -0.63
N LEU A 416 -8.15 12.13 0.49
CA LEU A 416 -7.60 10.77 0.61
C LEU A 416 -8.64 9.67 0.37
N PHE A 417 -9.91 10.01 0.12
CA PHE A 417 -10.97 9.02 -0.13
C PHE A 417 -10.79 8.45 -1.54
N VAL A 418 -10.60 7.13 -1.66
CA VAL A 418 -10.33 6.47 -2.94
C VAL A 418 -11.60 5.98 -3.62
N HIS A 419 -11.61 6.03 -4.96
CA HIS A 419 -12.78 5.67 -5.76
C HIS A 419 -13.15 4.17 -5.69
N ASN A 420 -12.17 3.28 -5.51
CA ASN A 420 -12.41 1.84 -5.30
C ASN A 420 -12.72 1.52 -3.82
N GLY A 421 -13.65 2.28 -3.24
CA GLY A 421 -14.10 2.18 -1.85
C GLY A 421 -15.40 1.40 -1.65
N GLU A 422 -16.10 1.05 -2.73
CA GLU A 422 -17.31 0.21 -2.69
C GLU A 422 -17.00 -1.21 -2.19
N ILE A 423 -17.91 -1.75 -1.38
CA ILE A 423 -17.94 -3.13 -0.89
C ILE A 423 -19.39 -3.64 -0.99
N ASP A 424 -19.59 -4.93 -1.17
CA ASP A 424 -20.93 -5.48 -1.25
C ASP A 424 -21.65 -5.46 0.12
N LYS A 425 -22.96 -5.73 0.09
CA LYS A 425 -23.83 -5.66 1.27
C LYS A 425 -23.52 -6.74 2.33
N MET A 426 -23.02 -7.92 1.93
CA MET A 426 -22.66 -8.99 2.86
C MET A 426 -21.34 -8.66 3.56
N THR A 427 -20.31 -8.25 2.80
CA THR A 427 -19.03 -7.76 3.36
C THR A 427 -19.23 -6.54 4.27
N PHE A 428 -20.11 -5.60 3.91
CA PHE A 428 -20.48 -4.49 4.79
C PHE A 428 -21.08 -4.98 6.11
N LEU A 429 -22.06 -5.90 6.06
CA LEU A 429 -22.74 -6.38 7.27
C LEU A 429 -21.80 -7.17 8.18
N GLN A 430 -20.95 -8.03 7.62
CA GLN A 430 -19.93 -8.79 8.35
C GLN A 430 -18.93 -7.84 9.02
N THR A 431 -18.39 -6.87 8.28
CA THR A 431 -17.42 -5.89 8.82
C THR A 431 -18.05 -4.98 9.88
N TRP A 432 -19.34 -4.64 9.75
CA TRP A 432 -20.08 -3.86 10.76
C TRP A 432 -20.28 -4.62 12.08
N GLN A 433 -20.42 -5.94 12.02
CA GLN A 433 -20.55 -6.80 13.21
C GLN A 433 -19.18 -7.13 13.84
N ASP A 434 -18.14 -7.30 13.02
CA ASP A 434 -16.76 -7.55 13.45
C ASP A 434 -16.13 -6.37 14.20
N ILE A 435 -16.45 -5.11 13.83
CA ILE A 435 -15.93 -3.93 14.53
C ILE A 435 -16.65 -3.74 15.89
N PRO A 436 -15.93 -3.77 17.03
CA PRO A 436 -16.53 -3.65 18.37
C PRO A 436 -17.28 -2.33 18.59
N GLU A 437 -18.30 -2.34 19.45
CA GLU A 437 -19.09 -1.13 19.77
C GLU A 437 -18.25 -0.02 20.43
N ASN A 438 -17.14 -0.37 21.11
CA ASN A 438 -16.18 0.62 21.64
C ASN A 438 -15.50 1.46 20.54
N ASN A 439 -15.52 0.99 19.29
CA ASN A 439 -15.03 1.71 18.11
C ASN A 439 -16.18 2.37 17.30
N GLU A 440 -17.42 2.38 17.82
CA GLU A 440 -18.55 3.04 17.20
C GLU A 440 -18.74 4.46 17.76
N ILE A 441 -18.53 5.46 16.91
CA ILE A 441 -18.63 6.87 17.28
C ILE A 441 -19.92 7.47 16.70
N LYS A 442 -20.78 7.93 17.60
CA LYS A 442 -22.11 8.51 17.30
C LYS A 442 -22.06 10.02 17.38
N TYR A 443 -22.58 10.69 16.35
CA TYR A 443 -22.57 12.14 16.17
C TYR A 443 -23.92 12.64 15.62
N GLN A 444 -24.14 13.96 15.60
CA GLN A 444 -25.31 14.60 14.99
C GLN A 444 -24.85 15.68 14.01
N LEU A 445 -24.82 15.32 12.71
CA LEU A 445 -24.52 16.26 11.63
C LEU A 445 -25.71 17.21 11.41
N GLN A 446 -25.44 18.44 10.99
CA GLN A 446 -26.46 19.40 10.59
C GLN A 446 -26.56 19.49 9.06
N ASN A 447 -27.74 19.19 8.51
CA ASN A 447 -28.09 19.47 7.12
C ASN A 447 -28.46 20.96 6.98
N ILE A 448 -27.45 21.83 7.11
CA ILE A 448 -27.58 23.30 7.08
C ILE A 448 -28.29 23.75 5.80
N ASN A 449 -27.94 23.13 4.67
CA ASN A 449 -28.38 23.51 3.34
C ASN A 449 -29.71 22.85 2.91
N ASN A 450 -30.43 22.17 3.82
CA ASN A 450 -31.70 21.49 3.56
C ASN A 450 -31.66 20.51 2.36
N LEU A 451 -30.51 19.88 2.09
CA LEU A 451 -30.32 18.95 0.97
C LEU A 451 -31.34 17.80 1.03
N SER A 452 -31.91 17.40 -0.12
CA SER A 452 -32.68 16.15 -0.19
C SER A 452 -31.75 14.94 0.02
N ILE A 453 -32.32 13.76 0.29
CA ILE A 453 -31.51 12.54 0.45
C ILE A 453 -30.76 12.22 -0.84
N ASP A 454 -31.38 12.47 -2.00
CA ASP A 454 -30.80 12.24 -3.32
C ASP A 454 -29.67 13.24 -3.62
N ASP A 455 -29.84 14.53 -3.30
CA ASP A 455 -28.77 15.54 -3.41
C ASP A 455 -27.60 15.23 -2.48
N LEU A 456 -27.90 14.86 -1.23
CA LEU A 456 -26.92 14.45 -0.22
C LEU A 456 -26.14 13.22 -0.68
N GLN A 457 -26.81 12.19 -1.20
CA GLN A 457 -26.16 11.00 -1.73
C GLN A 457 -25.28 11.32 -2.95
N ASN A 458 -25.76 12.16 -3.88
CA ASN A 458 -24.97 12.61 -5.03
C ASN A 458 -23.72 13.40 -4.60
N LYS A 459 -23.87 14.33 -3.64
CA LYS A 459 -22.78 15.17 -3.15
C LYS A 459 -21.70 14.39 -2.39
N LEU A 460 -22.11 13.40 -1.59
CA LEU A 460 -21.19 12.47 -0.93
C LEU A 460 -20.48 11.59 -1.98
N ARG A 461 -21.20 11.07 -2.98
CA ARG A 461 -20.62 10.27 -4.09
C ARG A 461 -19.58 11.04 -4.90
N LEU A 462 -19.79 12.34 -5.17
CA LEU A 462 -18.80 13.22 -5.81
C LEU A 462 -17.49 13.40 -5.02
N ASN A 463 -17.47 12.96 -3.75
CA ASN A 463 -16.31 12.97 -2.86
C ASN A 463 -15.82 11.55 -2.51
N ASN A 464 -16.11 10.54 -3.35
CA ASN A 464 -15.75 9.12 -3.14
C ASN A 464 -16.30 8.51 -1.83
N ILE A 465 -17.48 8.96 -1.39
CA ILE A 465 -18.24 8.35 -0.29
C ILE A 465 -19.39 7.55 -0.92
N HIS A 466 -19.37 6.23 -0.77
CA HIS A 466 -20.23 5.35 -1.55
C HIS A 466 -21.38 4.77 -0.72
N THR A 467 -22.62 4.92 -1.17
CA THR A 467 -23.80 4.35 -0.50
C THR A 467 -24.04 2.91 -0.97
N ILE A 468 -23.90 1.95 -0.06
CA ILE A 468 -24.11 0.51 -0.32
C ILE A 468 -25.59 0.14 -0.35
N THR A 469 -26.40 0.72 0.54
CA THR A 469 -27.85 0.53 0.50
C THR A 469 -28.59 1.69 1.18
N ARG A 470 -29.79 1.98 0.66
CA ARG A 470 -30.76 2.95 1.21
C ARG A 470 -32.01 2.17 1.61
N THR A 471 -32.46 2.32 2.85
CA THR A 471 -33.68 1.67 3.35
C THR A 471 -34.57 2.67 4.10
N ILE A 472 -35.87 2.40 4.17
CA ILE A 472 -36.82 3.23 4.91
C ILE A 472 -37.35 2.43 6.09
N ILE A 473 -37.15 2.93 7.30
CA ILE A 473 -37.49 2.26 8.56
C ILE A 473 -38.20 3.28 9.46
N GLU A 474 -39.43 2.98 9.91
CA GLU A 474 -40.24 3.89 10.75
C GLU A 474 -40.39 5.32 10.18
N GLN A 475 -40.60 5.45 8.86
CA GLN A 475 -40.62 6.73 8.13
C GLN A 475 -39.30 7.53 8.16
N LYS A 476 -38.20 6.95 8.65
CA LYS A 476 -36.84 7.51 8.62
C LYS A 476 -36.07 6.86 7.47
N GLU A 477 -35.23 7.64 6.80
CA GLU A 477 -34.34 7.10 5.76
C GLU A 477 -32.99 6.75 6.37
N MET A 478 -32.54 5.52 6.10
CA MET A 478 -31.26 4.99 6.52
C MET A 478 -30.35 4.86 5.28
N LEU A 479 -29.15 5.45 5.34
CA LEU A 479 -28.10 5.25 4.34
C LEU A 479 -26.93 4.51 4.97
N TYR A 480 -26.53 3.41 4.37
CA TYR A 480 -25.32 2.67 4.76
C TYR A 480 -24.22 2.99 3.76
N GLN A 481 -23.11 3.54 4.23
CA GLN A 481 -22.04 4.10 3.40
C GLN A 481 -20.66 3.57 3.77
N THR A 482 -19.78 3.51 2.78
CA THR A 482 -18.38 3.12 2.92
C THR A 482 -17.45 4.23 2.42
N ILE A 483 -16.34 4.40 3.15
CA ILE A 483 -15.19 5.20 2.75
C ILE A 483 -13.96 4.29 2.86
N LYS A 484 -13.10 4.34 1.84
CA LYS A 484 -11.78 3.72 1.85
C LYS A 484 -10.72 4.81 1.72
N LEU A 485 -9.69 4.76 2.55
CA LEU A 485 -8.56 5.67 2.51
C LEU A 485 -7.46 5.13 1.59
N THR A 486 -6.51 5.99 1.20
CA THR A 486 -5.35 5.61 0.38
C THR A 486 -4.49 4.50 0.98
N ASN A 487 -4.46 4.36 2.30
CA ASN A 487 -3.76 3.29 3.02
C ASN A 487 -4.61 2.02 3.23
N GLY A 488 -5.74 1.88 2.53
CA GLY A 488 -6.59 0.69 2.58
C GLY A 488 -7.56 0.60 3.76
N ILE A 489 -7.49 1.51 4.74
CA ILE A 489 -8.44 1.53 5.87
C ILE A 489 -9.86 1.79 5.34
N PHE A 490 -10.78 0.90 5.71
CA PHE A 490 -12.22 1.09 5.53
C PHE A 490 -12.86 1.73 6.76
N ILE A 491 -13.81 2.63 6.50
CA ILE A 491 -14.67 3.28 7.49
C ILE A 491 -16.11 3.05 7.04
N LEU A 492 -16.92 2.45 7.91
CA LEU A 492 -18.32 2.13 7.66
C LEU A 492 -19.20 3.14 8.41
N ILE A 493 -20.26 3.61 7.75
CA ILE A 493 -21.08 4.73 8.24
C ILE A 493 -22.57 4.40 8.08
N GLU A 494 -23.34 4.66 9.13
CA GLU A 494 -24.81 4.70 9.10
C GLU A 494 -25.26 6.17 9.23
N LEU A 495 -26.02 6.66 8.25
CA LEU A 495 -26.76 7.92 8.36
C LEU A 495 -28.23 7.62 8.59
N LYS A 496 -28.84 8.29 9.58
CA LYS A 496 -30.25 8.20 9.93
C LYS A 496 -30.90 9.56 9.80
N ILE A 497 -31.61 9.75 8.70
CA ILE A 497 -32.25 10.99 8.27
C ILE A 497 -33.74 10.91 8.65
N THR A 498 -34.23 11.87 9.44
CA THR A 498 -35.65 11.97 9.79
C THR A 498 -36.30 13.07 8.94
N PRO A 499 -37.33 12.78 8.13
CA PRO A 499 -37.99 13.79 7.29
C PRO A 499 -38.45 15.02 8.09
N GLY A 500 -38.20 16.21 7.55
CA GLY A 500 -38.50 17.49 8.20
C GLY A 500 -37.53 17.92 9.32
N ASN A 501 -36.62 17.05 9.76
CA ASN A 501 -35.55 17.40 10.70
C ASN A 501 -34.28 17.85 9.96
N ARG A 502 -33.56 18.82 10.53
CA ARG A 502 -32.24 19.27 10.06
C ARG A 502 -31.07 18.48 10.64
N THR A 503 -31.25 17.76 11.75
CA THR A 503 -30.19 16.89 12.27
C THR A 503 -30.25 15.49 11.64
N ILE A 504 -29.08 15.04 11.19
CA ILE A 504 -28.84 13.67 10.70
C ILE A 504 -28.06 12.96 11.81
N ALA A 505 -28.62 11.88 12.36
CA ALA A 505 -27.85 11.04 13.27
C ALA A 505 -26.84 10.24 12.45
N PHE A 506 -25.58 10.31 12.86
CA PHE A 506 -24.42 9.73 12.18
C PHE A 506 -23.80 8.71 13.13
N SER A 507 -23.58 7.48 12.66
CA SER A 507 -22.77 6.50 13.37
C SER A 507 -21.64 6.01 12.48
N LEU A 508 -20.41 5.97 13.01
CA LEU A 508 -19.22 5.56 12.30
C LEU A 508 -18.53 4.41 13.03
N LYS A 509 -18.22 3.34 12.30
CA LYS A 509 -17.39 2.21 12.74
C LYS A 509 -16.10 2.15 11.94
N THR A 510 -14.98 1.93 12.63
CA THR A 510 -13.64 1.81 12.03
C THR A 510 -12.75 0.90 12.89
N LYS A 511 -11.82 0.17 12.28
CA LYS A 511 -10.77 -0.56 13.01
C LYS A 511 -9.68 0.38 13.57
N VAL A 512 -9.63 1.64 13.12
CA VAL A 512 -8.68 2.66 13.56
C VAL A 512 -9.45 3.91 14.04
N PRO A 513 -9.72 4.08 15.35
CA PRO A 513 -10.57 5.18 15.85
C PRO A 513 -9.97 6.57 15.60
N ASP A 514 -8.64 6.70 15.51
CA ASP A 514 -7.92 7.95 15.28
C ASP A 514 -8.41 8.76 14.06
N VAL A 515 -8.94 8.11 13.03
CA VAL A 515 -9.45 8.83 11.84
C VAL A 515 -10.88 9.37 12.02
N ALA A 516 -11.66 8.87 12.99
CA ALA A 516 -13.10 9.09 13.06
C ALA A 516 -13.50 10.57 13.15
N ASN A 517 -12.82 11.36 14.00
CA ASN A 517 -13.07 12.79 14.14
C ASN A 517 -12.78 13.57 12.84
N LEU A 518 -11.78 13.14 12.06
CA LEU A 518 -11.46 13.74 10.77
C LEU A 518 -12.54 13.42 9.73
N ILE A 519 -13.08 12.19 9.74
CA ILE A 519 -14.20 11.80 8.87
C ILE A 519 -15.46 12.62 9.21
N ILE A 520 -15.77 12.82 10.50
CA ILE A 520 -16.89 13.69 10.92
C ILE A 520 -16.71 15.12 10.37
N GLN A 521 -15.53 15.71 10.53
CA GLN A 521 -15.21 17.04 9.98
C GLN A 521 -15.32 17.08 8.45
N ALA A 522 -14.92 16.02 7.74
CA ALA A 522 -15.12 15.93 6.30
C ALA A 522 -16.60 15.89 5.90
N TYR A 523 -17.45 15.18 6.64
CA TYR A 523 -18.90 15.22 6.41
C TYR A 523 -19.49 16.62 6.66
N GLU A 524 -19.08 17.30 7.72
CA GLU A 524 -19.53 18.68 7.98
C GLU A 524 -19.12 19.63 6.85
N LEU A 525 -17.87 19.56 6.36
CA LEU A 525 -17.38 20.35 5.24
C LEU A 525 -18.09 20.02 3.92
N ILE A 526 -18.27 18.73 3.60
CA ILE A 526 -18.94 18.30 2.36
C ILE A 526 -20.43 18.66 2.39
N LEU A 527 -21.12 18.54 3.53
CA LEU A 527 -22.54 18.91 3.61
C LEU A 527 -22.73 20.43 3.60
N SER A 528 -21.87 21.19 4.28
CA SER A 528 -21.99 22.67 4.38
C SER A 528 -21.53 23.45 3.14
N SER A 529 -20.74 22.86 2.23
CA SER A 529 -20.42 23.52 0.96
C SER A 529 -21.69 23.91 0.19
N ASN A 530 -21.59 24.90 -0.68
CA ASN A 530 -22.57 25.08 -1.77
C ASN A 530 -22.11 24.34 -3.03
#